data_AF-A0A183CYR9-F1
#
_entry.id   AF-A0A183CYR9-F1
#
_cell.length_a   1.000
_cell.length_b   1.000
_cell.length_c   1.000
_cell.angle_alpha   90.00
_cell.angle_beta   90.00
_cell.angle_gamma   90.00
#
_symmetry.space_group_name_H-M   'P 1'
#
loop_
_entity.id
_entity.type
_entity.pdbx_description
1 polymer ?
#
loop_
_entity_poly.entity_id
_entity_poly.type
_entity_poly.pdbx_seq_one_letter_code
_entity_poly.pdbx_strand_id
1 'polypeptide(L)'
;MDAFRLALLEPTLNRIFCTTTAVVGRAPKGLETMQRLTNFLVCLRICLRTLITFRTIISANSDPIRIVACRAMANAAFHQWGRNLFTHDVATTVTAVAAQLLSPKPALQLAAATVLANWALVLLQQTETEKIAELGPREDVLRVVLKMIDDIGSFGDHTQDALIRLLQAIVTLMWGDASLIK
;
A
#
# COMPACT_ATOMS: atom_id res chain seq x y z
N MET A 1 -0.88 4.28 -16.82
CA MET A 1 -0.71 4.25 -15.34
C MET A 1 -1.08 5.57 -14.69
N ASP A 2 -0.56 6.72 -15.13
CA ASP A 2 -0.88 7.98 -14.44
C ASP A 2 -2.35 8.41 -14.58
N ALA A 3 -2.95 8.22 -15.77
CA ALA A 3 -4.40 8.38 -15.97
C ALA A 3 -5.22 7.45 -15.07
N PHE A 4 -4.73 6.23 -14.80
CA PHE A 4 -5.40 5.26 -13.93
C PHE A 4 -5.38 5.72 -12.46
N ARG A 5 -4.24 6.25 -11.99
CA ARG A 5 -4.15 6.87 -10.66
C ARG A 5 -5.22 7.96 -10.48
N LEU A 6 -5.39 8.84 -11.46
CA LEU A 6 -6.37 9.93 -11.39
C LEU A 6 -7.80 9.42 -11.47
N ALA A 7 -8.05 8.41 -12.32
CA ALA A 7 -9.36 7.75 -12.43
C ALA A 7 -9.87 7.20 -11.10
N LEU A 8 -8.99 6.69 -10.23
CA LEU A 8 -9.39 6.15 -8.92
C LEU A 8 -9.93 7.21 -7.94
N LEU A 9 -9.75 8.50 -8.22
CA LEU A 9 -10.38 9.57 -7.45
C LEU A 9 -11.85 9.80 -7.88
N GLU A 10 -12.25 9.33 -9.05
CA GLU A 10 -13.64 9.41 -9.49
C GLU A 10 -14.46 8.24 -8.91
N PRO A 11 -15.63 8.50 -8.29
CA PRO A 11 -16.40 7.47 -7.57
C PRO A 11 -16.79 6.25 -8.43
N THR A 12 -17.22 6.47 -9.67
CA THR A 12 -17.71 5.41 -10.57
C THR A 12 -16.58 4.46 -10.96
N LEU A 13 -15.42 5.01 -11.33
CA LEU A 13 -14.23 4.26 -11.71
C LEU A 13 -13.64 3.56 -10.49
N ASN A 14 -13.56 4.22 -9.33
CA ASN A 14 -13.16 3.57 -8.09
C ASN A 14 -14.04 2.37 -7.78
N ARG A 15 -15.37 2.51 -7.87
CA ARG A 15 -16.31 1.39 -7.73
C ARG A 15 -16.00 0.25 -8.68
N ILE A 16 -15.80 0.54 -9.97
CA ILE A 16 -15.55 -0.49 -10.99
C ILE A 16 -14.25 -1.25 -10.73
N PHE A 17 -13.19 -0.55 -10.35
CA PHE A 17 -11.85 -1.15 -10.23
C PHE A 17 -11.54 -1.68 -8.82
N CYS A 18 -12.20 -1.18 -7.78
CA CYS A 18 -11.91 -1.57 -6.40
C CYS A 18 -12.93 -2.51 -5.77
N THR A 19 -14.11 -2.70 -6.38
CA THR A 19 -15.14 -3.60 -5.82
C THR A 19 -14.67 -5.07 -5.78
N THR A 20 -14.85 -5.70 -4.63
CA THR A 20 -14.65 -7.14 -4.43
C THR A 20 -15.93 -7.95 -4.68
N THR A 21 -17.07 -7.27 -4.77
CA THR A 21 -18.37 -7.86 -5.13
C THR A 21 -18.75 -7.52 -6.56
N ALA A 22 -19.53 -8.41 -7.21
CA ALA A 22 -20.03 -8.16 -8.55
C ALA A 22 -20.93 -6.91 -8.57
N VAL A 23 -20.71 -6.03 -9.54
CA VAL A 23 -21.60 -4.91 -9.85
C VAL A 23 -22.42 -5.34 -11.05
N VAL A 24 -23.71 -5.01 -11.11
CA VAL A 24 -24.65 -5.45 -12.17
C VAL A 24 -23.98 -5.43 -13.56
N GLY A 25 -23.83 -6.62 -14.15
CA GLY A 25 -23.22 -6.81 -15.48
C GLY A 25 -21.69 -6.82 -15.56
N ARG A 26 -20.95 -6.76 -14.43
CA ARG A 26 -19.48 -6.77 -14.39
C ARG A 26 -18.94 -7.65 -13.25
N ALA A 27 -17.98 -8.50 -13.58
CA ALA A 27 -17.23 -9.29 -12.59
C ALA A 27 -16.45 -8.38 -11.63
N PRO A 28 -16.22 -8.81 -10.37
CA PRO A 28 -15.42 -8.05 -9.42
C PRO A 28 -13.97 -7.93 -9.90
N LYS A 29 -13.41 -6.71 -9.88
CA LYS A 29 -12.04 -6.41 -10.34
C LYS A 29 -11.09 -6.00 -9.22
N GLY A 30 -11.58 -5.83 -8.00
CA GLY A 30 -10.81 -5.31 -6.87
C GLY A 30 -9.52 -6.10 -6.62
N LEU A 31 -9.65 -7.42 -6.43
CA LEU A 31 -8.51 -8.28 -6.13
C LEU A 31 -7.49 -8.32 -7.27
N GLU A 32 -7.95 -8.42 -8.53
CA GLU A 32 -7.08 -8.36 -9.70
C GLU A 32 -6.35 -7.01 -9.79
N THR A 33 -7.04 -5.91 -9.48
CA THR A 33 -6.45 -4.57 -9.47
C THR A 33 -5.38 -4.44 -8.39
N MET A 34 -5.66 -4.89 -7.16
CA MET A 34 -4.69 -4.85 -6.06
C MET A 34 -3.47 -5.73 -6.36
N GLN A 35 -3.69 -6.93 -6.90
CA GLN A 35 -2.61 -7.84 -7.28
C GLN A 35 -1.73 -7.23 -8.37
N ARG A 36 -2.32 -6.63 -9.41
CA ARG A 36 -1.56 -5.93 -10.47
C ARG A 36 -0.76 -4.75 -9.91
N LEU A 37 -1.35 -3.94 -9.04
CA LEU A 37 -0.65 -2.83 -8.39
C LEU A 37 0.50 -3.34 -7.51
N THR A 38 0.30 -4.42 -6.76
CA THR A 38 1.32 -5.06 -5.92
C THR A 38 2.46 -5.61 -6.77
N ASN A 39 2.16 -6.24 -7.90
CA ASN A 39 3.16 -6.74 -8.85
C ASN A 39 4.06 -5.64 -9.43
N PHE A 40 3.57 -4.39 -9.51
CA PHE A 40 4.41 -3.26 -9.90
C PHE A 40 5.44 -2.87 -8.81
N LEU A 41 5.19 -3.21 -7.55
CA LEU A 41 6.05 -2.88 -6.41
C LEU A 41 7.08 -3.97 -6.09
N VAL A 42 6.72 -5.23 -6.34
CA VAL A 42 7.63 -6.36 -6.15
C VAL A 42 8.72 -6.31 -7.21
N CYS A 43 9.90 -5.85 -6.82
CA CYS A 43 11.13 -6.11 -7.55
C CYS A 43 11.57 -7.51 -7.14
N LEU A 44 11.67 -8.45 -8.08
CA LEU A 44 12.13 -9.81 -7.80
C LEU A 44 13.63 -9.76 -7.39
N ARG A 45 13.93 -9.40 -6.15
CA ARG A 45 15.24 -9.58 -5.50
C ARG A 45 15.42 -10.99 -4.96
N ILE A 46 14.55 -11.93 -5.34
CA ILE A 46 14.80 -13.36 -5.22
C ILE A 46 15.68 -13.77 -6.41
N CYS A 47 16.96 -13.40 -6.36
CA CYS A 47 18.00 -14.07 -7.14
C CYS A 47 19.33 -13.99 -6.39
N LEU A 48 19.37 -14.58 -5.20
CA LEU A 48 20.60 -15.14 -4.67
C LEU A 48 20.41 -16.66 -4.60
N ARG A 49 21.21 -17.38 -5.40
CA ARG A 49 21.37 -18.84 -5.41
C ARG A 49 20.23 -19.69 -5.97
N THR A 50 19.99 -19.66 -7.29
CA THR A 50 20.05 -20.87 -8.15
C THR A 50 19.70 -20.56 -9.60
N LEU A 51 20.67 -20.82 -10.47
CA LEU A 51 20.61 -21.25 -11.87
C LEU A 51 19.27 -21.15 -12.65
N ILE A 52 19.32 -20.30 -13.68
CA ILE A 52 18.96 -20.60 -15.09
C ILE A 52 17.47 -20.86 -15.42
N THR A 53 16.94 -19.95 -16.28
CA THR A 53 15.76 -20.05 -17.15
C THR A 53 14.40 -20.35 -16.52
N PHE A 54 13.66 -19.28 -16.18
CA PHE A 54 12.37 -19.02 -16.86
C PHE A 54 11.92 -17.58 -16.58
N ARG A 55 11.69 -16.81 -17.65
CA ARG A 55 10.96 -15.55 -17.69
C ARG A 55 11.71 -14.26 -17.31
N THR A 56 12.70 -13.95 -18.13
CA THR A 56 12.91 -12.60 -18.67
C THR A 56 11.55 -12.06 -19.19
N ILE A 57 10.77 -11.35 -18.37
CA ILE A 57 9.69 -10.35 -18.65
C ILE A 57 8.94 -10.14 -17.32
N ILE A 58 9.57 -9.47 -16.35
CA ILE A 58 9.01 -8.38 -15.53
C ILE A 58 10.27 -7.65 -15.08
N SER A 59 10.70 -6.67 -15.87
CA SER A 59 11.82 -5.80 -15.52
C SER A 59 11.67 -5.32 -14.08
N ALA A 60 12.76 -5.13 -13.34
CA ALA A 60 12.76 -4.22 -12.19
C ALA A 60 11.90 -3.00 -12.56
N ASN A 61 10.69 -2.89 -12.00
CA ASN A 61 9.77 -1.85 -12.44
C ASN A 61 10.46 -0.52 -12.21
N SER A 62 10.51 0.34 -13.23
CA SER A 62 11.20 1.61 -13.11
C SER A 62 10.60 2.41 -11.96
N ASP A 63 11.42 3.18 -11.25
CA ASP A 63 10.94 3.98 -10.12
C ASP A 63 9.69 4.81 -10.45
N PRO A 64 9.52 5.40 -11.65
CA PRO A 64 8.28 6.06 -12.04
C PRO A 64 7.03 5.16 -11.97
N ILE A 65 7.11 3.90 -12.41
CA ILE A 65 5.98 2.96 -12.36
C ILE A 65 5.63 2.64 -10.91
N ARG A 66 6.64 2.38 -10.06
CA ARG A 66 6.46 2.10 -8.63
C ARG A 66 5.81 3.28 -7.91
N ILE A 67 6.28 4.50 -8.19
CA ILE A 67 5.72 5.75 -7.64
C ILE A 67 4.25 5.88 -8.03
N VAL A 68 3.92 5.71 -9.32
CA VAL A 68 2.52 5.83 -9.78
C VAL A 68 1.65 4.72 -9.23
N ALA A 69 2.18 3.50 -9.04
CA ALA A 69 1.46 2.39 -8.43
C ALA A 69 1.14 2.67 -6.95
N CYS A 70 2.11 3.13 -6.15
CA CYS A 70 1.85 3.56 -4.77
C CYS A 70 0.81 4.68 -4.72
N ARG A 71 0.94 5.70 -5.58
CA ARG A 71 -0.04 6.79 -5.61
C ARG A 71 -1.44 6.33 -6.07
N ALA A 72 -1.52 5.36 -6.98
CA ALA A 72 -2.79 4.76 -7.39
C ALA A 72 -3.44 4.00 -6.22
N MET A 73 -2.67 3.22 -5.46
CA MET A 73 -3.15 2.59 -4.22
C MET A 73 -3.65 3.65 -3.23
N ALA A 74 -2.88 4.71 -2.97
CA ALA A 74 -3.28 5.78 -2.06
C ALA A 74 -4.62 6.41 -2.48
N ASN A 75 -4.79 6.69 -3.78
CA ASN A 75 -6.04 7.23 -4.34
C ASN A 75 -7.22 6.24 -4.27
N ALA A 76 -6.96 4.92 -4.35
CA ALA A 76 -8.02 3.92 -4.23
C ALA A 76 -8.75 4.05 -2.89
N ALA A 77 -8.03 4.29 -1.79
CA ALA A 77 -8.59 4.43 -0.45
C ALA A 77 -9.47 5.68 -0.24
N PHE A 78 -9.55 6.59 -1.23
CA PHE A 78 -10.37 7.80 -1.14
C PHE A 78 -11.87 7.48 -1.02
N HIS A 79 -12.34 6.45 -1.74
CA HIS A 79 -13.73 5.99 -1.69
C HIS A 79 -13.84 4.67 -0.94
N GLN A 80 -15.04 4.35 -0.44
CA GLN A 80 -15.22 3.16 0.38
C GLN A 80 -14.87 1.85 -0.35
N TRP A 81 -15.01 1.76 -1.68
CA TRP A 81 -14.76 0.49 -2.38
C TRP A 81 -13.27 0.15 -2.31
N GLY A 82 -12.40 1.15 -2.48
CA GLY A 82 -10.97 0.98 -2.26
C GLY A 82 -10.61 0.81 -0.78
N ARG A 83 -11.30 1.44 0.16
CA ARG A 83 -11.10 1.14 1.60
C ARG A 83 -11.41 -0.32 1.91
N ASN A 84 -12.52 -0.84 1.41
CA ASN A 84 -12.88 -2.26 1.56
C ASN A 84 -11.87 -3.18 0.87
N LEU A 85 -11.26 -2.75 -0.25
CA LEU A 85 -10.22 -3.52 -0.90
C LEU A 85 -8.94 -3.64 -0.04
N PHE A 86 -8.59 -2.60 0.72
CA PHE A 86 -7.41 -2.57 1.59
C PHE A 86 -7.50 -3.55 2.77
N THR A 87 -8.66 -4.15 3.00
CA THR A 87 -8.88 -5.12 4.07
C THR A 87 -8.57 -6.55 3.60
N HIS A 88 -8.30 -6.73 2.30
CA HIS A 88 -8.01 -8.01 1.65
C HIS A 88 -6.51 -8.12 1.35
N ASP A 89 -5.93 -9.32 1.56
CA ASP A 89 -4.51 -9.64 1.32
C ASP A 89 -3.52 -8.62 1.92
N VAL A 90 -3.82 -8.17 3.14
CA VAL A 90 -3.10 -7.11 3.86
C VAL A 90 -1.60 -7.42 3.96
N ALA A 91 -1.25 -8.62 4.42
CA ALA A 91 0.14 -8.99 4.69
C ALA A 91 1.04 -8.88 3.45
N THR A 92 0.58 -9.40 2.30
CA THR A 92 1.36 -9.41 1.05
C THR A 92 1.55 -8.00 0.51
N THR A 93 0.46 -7.24 0.38
CA THR A 93 0.51 -5.90 -0.22
C THR A 93 1.24 -4.91 0.70
N VAL A 94 0.98 -4.93 2.01
CA VAL A 94 1.69 -4.05 2.96
C VAL A 94 3.18 -4.33 2.95
N THR A 95 3.61 -5.58 2.92
CA THR A 95 5.04 -5.93 2.82
C THR A 95 5.66 -5.36 1.54
N ALA A 96 4.98 -5.50 0.40
CA ALA A 96 5.45 -4.96 -0.88
C ALA A 96 5.55 -3.43 -0.87
N VAL A 97 4.58 -2.74 -0.24
CA VAL A 97 4.57 -1.27 -0.08
C VAL A 97 5.66 -0.82 0.89
N ALA A 98 5.80 -1.47 2.04
CA ALA A 98 6.78 -1.10 3.06
C ALA A 98 8.22 -1.30 2.55
N ALA A 99 8.48 -2.32 1.72
CA ALA A 99 9.76 -2.50 1.03
C ALA A 99 10.16 -1.32 0.13
N GLN A 100 9.21 -0.48 -0.29
CA GLN A 100 9.50 0.70 -1.10
C GLN A 100 10.14 1.84 -0.29
N LEU A 101 10.03 1.82 1.04
CA LEU A 101 10.69 2.79 1.92
C LEU A 101 12.22 2.73 1.80
N LEU A 102 12.78 1.53 1.57
CA LEU A 102 14.22 1.33 1.36
C LEU A 102 14.76 1.93 0.03
N SER A 103 13.88 2.50 -0.81
CA SER A 103 14.32 3.14 -2.05
C SER A 103 15.04 4.45 -1.76
N PRO A 104 16.14 4.78 -2.46
CA PRO A 104 16.79 6.08 -2.33
C PRO A 104 16.02 7.21 -3.05
N LYS A 105 14.81 6.93 -3.58
CA LYS A 105 14.01 7.92 -4.30
C LYS A 105 12.99 8.59 -3.36
N PRO A 106 13.14 9.89 -3.06
CA PRO A 106 12.20 10.67 -2.26
C PRO A 106 10.72 10.50 -2.62
N ALA A 107 10.41 10.58 -3.91
CA ALA A 107 9.04 10.49 -4.40
C ALA A 107 8.42 9.10 -4.16
N LEU A 108 9.24 8.04 -4.13
CA LEU A 108 8.77 6.69 -3.86
C LEU A 108 8.59 6.46 -2.35
N GLN A 109 9.54 6.91 -1.53
CA GLN A 109 9.43 6.88 -0.07
C GLN A 109 8.13 7.57 0.40
N LEU A 110 7.87 8.79 -0.06
CA LEU A 110 6.67 9.54 0.30
C LEU A 110 5.39 8.85 -0.18
N ALA A 111 5.37 8.36 -1.43
CA ALA A 111 4.21 7.65 -1.96
C ALA A 111 3.91 6.37 -1.16
N ALA A 112 4.94 5.61 -0.79
CA ALA A 112 4.80 4.40 0.02
C ALA A 112 4.31 4.73 1.44
N ALA A 113 4.91 5.71 2.11
CA ALA A 113 4.47 6.17 3.42
C ALA A 113 3.01 6.66 3.40
N THR A 114 2.58 7.30 2.31
CA THR A 114 1.19 7.72 2.13
C THR A 114 0.22 6.55 2.03
N VAL A 115 0.59 5.48 1.31
CA VAL A 115 -0.22 4.26 1.26
C VAL A 115 -0.33 3.62 2.63
N LEU A 116 0.78 3.50 3.37
CA LEU A 116 0.79 2.94 4.73
C LEU A 116 -0.07 3.76 5.70
N ALA A 117 -0.01 5.09 5.62
CA ALA A 117 -0.88 5.97 6.40
C ALA A 117 -2.36 5.74 6.07
N ASN A 118 -2.73 5.70 4.78
CA ASN A 118 -4.11 5.42 4.40
C ASN A 118 -4.56 4.02 4.86
N TRP A 119 -3.66 3.03 4.84
CA TRP A 119 -3.93 1.69 5.36
C TRP A 119 -4.18 1.68 6.87
N ALA A 120 -3.36 2.40 7.64
CA ALA A 120 -3.52 2.57 9.07
C ALA A 120 -4.89 3.15 9.41
N LEU A 121 -5.32 4.19 8.68
CA LEU A 121 -6.62 4.81 8.86
C LEU A 121 -7.78 3.85 8.53
N VAL A 122 -7.68 3.09 7.44
CA VAL A 122 -8.70 2.09 7.06
C VAL A 122 -8.86 1.03 8.14
N LEU A 123 -7.75 0.47 8.64
CA LEU A 123 -7.80 -0.57 9.67
C LEU A 123 -8.35 -0.03 11.01
N LEU A 124 -8.01 1.21 11.36
CA LEU A 124 -8.60 1.87 12.52
C LEU A 124 -10.12 1.99 12.39
N GLN A 125 -10.60 2.54 11.28
CA GLN A 125 -12.04 2.69 11.01
C GLN A 125 -12.78 1.35 11.02
N GLN A 126 -12.17 0.29 10.49
CA GLN A 126 -12.74 -1.05 10.58
C GLN A 126 -12.81 -1.57 12.00
N THR A 127 -11.72 -1.45 12.77
CA THR A 127 -11.67 -1.89 14.17
C THR A 127 -12.75 -1.18 14.99
N GLU A 128 -12.94 0.13 14.78
CA GLU A 128 -13.98 0.93 15.43
C GLU A 128 -15.39 0.48 15.01
N THR A 129 -15.61 0.21 13.72
CA THR A 129 -16.90 -0.22 13.18
C THR A 129 -17.29 -1.62 13.65
N GLU A 130 -16.33 -2.56 13.65
CA GLU A 130 -16.54 -3.96 14.02
C GLU A 130 -16.42 -4.20 15.55
N LYS A 131 -16.13 -3.15 16.33
CA LYS A 131 -15.91 -3.20 17.79
C LYS A 131 -14.87 -4.25 18.21
N ILE A 132 -13.81 -4.38 17.42
CA ILE A 132 -12.74 -5.33 17.71
C ILE A 132 -11.93 -4.78 18.89
N ALA A 133 -11.90 -5.51 20.01
CA ALA A 133 -11.22 -5.10 21.23
C ALA A 133 -9.68 -5.25 21.15
N GLU A 134 -9.18 -6.07 20.23
CA GLU A 134 -7.76 -6.36 20.06
C GLU A 134 -7.14 -5.54 18.93
N LEU A 135 -5.81 -5.34 18.96
CA LEU A 135 -5.09 -4.66 17.86
C LEU A 135 -5.20 -5.44 16.55
N GLY A 136 -5.28 -6.78 16.59
CA GLY A 136 -5.62 -7.64 15.46
C GLY A 136 -4.84 -7.29 14.17
N PRO A 137 -5.52 -7.01 13.05
CA PRO A 137 -4.87 -6.63 11.78
C PRO A 137 -3.96 -5.40 11.85
N ARG A 138 -4.18 -4.47 12.80
CA ARG A 138 -3.31 -3.30 12.99
C ARG A 138 -1.95 -3.72 13.54
N GLU A 139 -1.91 -4.71 14.42
CA GLU A 139 -0.65 -5.23 14.97
C GLU A 139 0.19 -5.91 13.89
N ASP A 140 -0.43 -6.70 13.01
CA ASP A 140 0.28 -7.36 11.92
C ASP A 140 0.90 -6.35 10.95
N VAL A 141 0.17 -5.30 10.57
CA VAL A 141 0.69 -4.21 9.75
C VAL A 141 1.81 -3.46 10.49
N LEU A 142 1.63 -3.17 11.77
CA LEU A 142 2.66 -2.51 12.58
C LEU A 142 3.95 -3.32 12.63
N ARG A 143 3.88 -4.64 12.84
CA ARG A 143 5.05 -5.53 12.84
C ARG A 143 5.78 -5.51 11.50
N VAL A 144 5.04 -5.53 10.39
CA VAL A 144 5.65 -5.43 9.04
C VAL A 144 6.36 -4.09 8.85
N VAL A 145 5.72 -2.98 9.25
CA VAL A 145 6.33 -1.64 9.14
C VAL A 145 7.57 -1.52 10.02
N LEU A 146 7.51 -1.96 11.28
CA LEU A 146 8.66 -1.91 12.20
C LEU A 146 9.82 -2.75 11.70
N LYS A 147 9.56 -3.95 11.18
CA LYS A 147 10.60 -4.79 10.56
C LYS A 147 11.27 -4.09 9.39
N MET A 148 10.50 -3.41 8.54
CA MET A 148 11.07 -2.67 7.41
C MET A 148 11.87 -1.44 7.84
N ILE A 149 11.51 -0.83 8.98
CA ILE A 149 12.28 0.28 9.57
C ILE A 149 13.60 -0.22 10.15
N ASP A 150 13.63 -1.42 10.73
CA ASP A 150 14.86 -2.04 11.24
C ASP A 150 15.89 -2.26 10.12
N ASP A 151 15.42 -2.50 8.89
CA ASP A 151 16.26 -2.61 7.68
C ASP A 151 16.77 -1.25 7.14
N ILE A 152 16.31 -0.11 7.69
CA ILE A 152 16.78 1.23 7.29
C ILE A 152 18.14 1.51 7.95
N GLY A 153 19.20 1.47 7.16
CA GLY A 153 20.56 1.77 7.65
C GLY A 153 20.78 3.22 8.09
N SER A 154 20.04 4.18 7.52
CA SER A 154 20.10 5.60 7.90
C SER A 154 18.82 6.34 7.54
N PHE A 155 18.25 7.05 8.51
CA PHE A 155 17.11 7.95 8.27
C PHE A 155 17.52 9.23 7.53
N GLY A 156 18.81 9.55 7.45
CA GLY A 156 19.31 10.71 6.69
C GLY A 156 19.05 10.61 5.18
N ASP A 157 18.85 9.40 4.67
CA ASP A 157 18.55 9.14 3.25
C ASP A 157 17.05 9.27 2.92
N HIS A 158 16.23 9.65 3.91
CA HIS A 158 14.79 9.77 3.78
C HIS A 158 14.34 11.23 3.83
N THR A 159 13.32 11.57 3.07
CA THR A 159 12.74 12.91 3.19
C THR A 159 11.98 13.08 4.48
N GLN A 160 12.04 14.30 5.02
CA GLN A 160 11.27 14.68 6.20
C GLN A 160 9.76 14.39 6.02
N ASP A 161 9.20 14.69 4.85
CA ASP A 161 7.78 14.41 4.56
C ASP A 161 7.45 12.92 4.63
N ALA A 162 8.32 12.05 4.11
CA ALA A 162 8.12 10.61 4.15
C ALA A 162 8.21 10.08 5.60
N LEU A 163 9.17 10.58 6.38
CA LEU A 163 9.33 10.23 7.80
C LEU A 163 8.15 10.69 8.64
N ILE A 164 7.67 11.92 8.45
CA ILE A 164 6.47 12.43 9.14
C ILE A 164 5.26 11.56 8.79
N ARG A 165 5.05 11.23 7.51
CA ARG A 165 3.90 10.42 7.10
C ARG A 165 4.00 8.98 7.63
N LEU A 166 5.20 8.42 7.71
CA LEU A 166 5.44 7.11 8.31
C LEU A 166 5.17 7.11 9.82
N LEU A 167 5.62 8.15 10.53
CA LEU A 167 5.32 8.32 11.96
C LEU A 167 3.82 8.47 12.20
N GLN A 168 3.11 9.25 11.39
CA GLN A 168 1.65 9.34 11.44
C GLN A 168 1.00 7.96 11.29
N ALA A 169 1.45 7.15 10.33
CA ALA A 169 0.95 5.79 10.15
C ALA A 169 1.17 4.90 11.38
N ILE A 170 2.38 4.90 11.95
CA ILE A 170 2.72 4.12 13.15
C ILE A 170 1.85 4.54 14.33
N VAL A 171 1.73 5.84 14.57
CA VAL A 171 0.95 6.40 15.67
C VAL A 171 -0.52 6.03 15.53
N THR A 172 -1.09 6.13 14.33
CA THR A 172 -2.47 5.71 14.06
C THR A 172 -2.67 4.20 14.28
N LEU A 173 -1.69 3.35 13.89
CA LEU A 173 -1.75 1.90 14.15
C LEU A 173 -1.69 1.57 15.64
N MET A 174 -0.83 2.25 16.41
CA MET A 174 -0.58 1.97 17.82
C MET A 174 -1.65 2.53 18.76
N TRP A 175 -2.01 3.80 18.59
CA TRP A 175 -2.87 4.54 19.54
C TRP A 175 -4.25 4.85 18.98
N GLY A 176 -4.51 4.56 17.70
CA GLY A 176 -5.80 4.80 17.09
C GLY A 176 -6.13 6.29 16.89
N ASP A 177 -5.11 7.15 16.75
CA ASP A 177 -5.35 8.56 16.47
C ASP A 177 -5.54 8.79 14.96
N ALA A 178 -6.81 8.92 14.54
CA ALA A 178 -7.18 9.23 13.16
C ALA A 178 -6.89 10.70 12.76
N SER A 179 -6.74 11.62 13.71
CA SER A 179 -6.63 13.06 13.43
C SER A 179 -5.33 13.46 12.73
N LEU A 180 -4.33 12.59 12.82
CA LEU A 180 -3.00 12.77 12.26
C LEU A 180 -2.94 12.53 10.75
N ILE A 181 -3.91 11.77 10.21
CA ILE A 181 -3.94 11.39 8.80
C ILE A 181 -5.06 12.18 8.12
N LYS A 182 -4.63 13.23 7.41
CA LYS A 182 -5.48 14.02 6.51
C LYS A 182 -5.24 13.61 5.06
#